data_AF-A0A8S3GGT7-F1
#
_entry.id   AF-A0A8S3GGT7-F1
#
_cell.length_a   1.000
_cell.length_b   1.000
_cell.length_c   1.000
_cell.angle_alpha   90.00
_cell.angle_beta   90.00
_cell.angle_gamma   90.00
#
_symmetry.space_group_name_H-M   'P 1'
#
loop_
_entity.id
_entity.type
_entity.pdbx_description
1 polymer ?
#
loop_
_entity_poly.entity_id
_entity_poly.type
_entity_poly.pdbx_seq_one_letter_code
_entity_poly.pdbx_strand_id
1 'polypeptide(L)'
;MNGFKYITPCQSRFSRKSIDQIITEQYQKISSIVKDCLNDHRIPLHNEGAKKSFSVLESIFNHCQSQKVPEKLQRRAQHENKIIQSIKRLTCRRSDIVVRRTDKKKVFYIGKAADFKRKAEDY
;
A
#
# COMPACT_ATOMS: atom_id res chain seq x y z
N MET A 1 -7.69 6.63 -22.38
CA MET A 1 -7.24 7.43 -21.22
C MET A 1 -6.85 6.49 -20.08
N ASN A 2 -5.55 6.29 -19.86
CA ASN A 2 -5.04 5.49 -18.75
C ASN A 2 -5.18 6.29 -17.46
N GLY A 3 -6.29 6.09 -16.74
CA GLY A 3 -6.51 6.73 -15.45
C GLY A 3 -5.38 6.41 -14.47
N PHE A 4 -4.98 7.41 -13.68
CA PHE A 4 -3.94 7.27 -12.65
C PHE A 4 -4.23 6.04 -11.78
N LYS A 5 -3.38 5.01 -11.88
CA LYS A 5 -3.43 3.85 -11.00
C LYS A 5 -3.34 4.37 -9.57
N TYR A 6 -4.28 3.92 -8.73
CA TYR A 6 -4.33 4.23 -7.31
C TYR A 6 -2.98 3.86 -6.70
N ILE A 7 -2.14 4.86 -6.38
CA ILE A 7 -0.90 4.60 -5.66
C ILE A 7 -1.34 4.33 -4.24
N THR A 8 -1.37 3.05 -3.84
CA THR A 8 -1.65 2.69 -2.45
C THR A 8 -0.71 3.52 -1.57
N PRO A 9 -1.24 4.34 -0.64
CA PRO A 9 -0.42 5.13 0.25
C PRO A 9 0.67 4.24 0.85
N CYS A 10 1.93 4.68 0.82
CA CYS A 10 3.04 3.90 1.32
C CYS A 10 2.73 3.51 2.78
N GLN A 11 2.35 2.24 2.98
CA GLN A 11 1.78 1.78 4.25
C GLN A 11 2.79 1.82 5.39
N SER A 12 4.07 2.01 5.05
CA SER A 12 5.14 2.26 6.00
C SER A 12 4.86 3.46 6.92
N ARG A 13 4.19 4.51 6.42
CA ARG A 13 3.81 5.68 7.24
C ARG A 13 2.61 5.43 8.18
N PHE A 14 1.96 4.27 8.06
CA PHE A 14 0.88 3.81 8.96
C PHE A 14 1.33 2.68 9.87
N SER A 15 2.55 2.19 9.68
CA SER A 15 3.20 1.26 10.57
C SER A 15 3.71 2.01 11.80
N ARG A 16 3.59 1.40 12.99
CA ARG A 16 4.25 1.89 14.22
C ARG A 16 5.75 1.58 14.23
N LYS A 17 6.25 0.88 13.22
CA LYS A 17 7.65 0.48 13.08
C LYS A 17 8.48 1.64 12.55
N SER A 18 9.76 1.70 12.96
CA SER A 18 10.70 2.66 12.39
C SER A 18 10.92 2.37 10.90
N ILE A 19 11.37 3.38 10.15
CA ILE A 19 11.72 3.21 8.73
C ILE A 19 12.77 2.11 8.58
N ASP A 20 13.79 2.10 9.44
CA ASP A 20 14.86 1.08 9.42
C ASP A 20 14.35 -0.34 9.67
N GLN A 21 13.38 -0.49 10.59
CA GLN A 21 12.73 -1.78 10.83
C GLN A 21 11.95 -2.25 9.59
N ILE A 22 11.22 -1.34 8.93
CA ILE A 22 10.48 -1.66 7.71
C ILE A 22 11.44 -2.06 6.59
N ILE A 23 12.57 -1.35 6.45
CA ILE A 23 13.61 -1.67 5.47
C ILE A 23 14.17 -3.06 5.73
N THR A 24 14.54 -3.35 6.98
CA THR A 24 15.10 -4.64 7.37
C THR A 24 14.12 -5.78 7.07
N GLU A 25 12.84 -5.62 7.43
CA GLU A 25 11.81 -6.62 7.16
C GLU A 25 11.56 -6.83 5.66
N GLN A 26 11.51 -5.77 4.87
CA GLN A 26 11.30 -5.88 3.42
C GLN A 26 12.51 -6.52 2.74
N TYR A 27 13.72 -6.14 3.14
CA TYR A 27 14.95 -6.76 2.65
C TYR A 27 15.00 -8.25 2.98
N GLN A 28 14.74 -8.64 4.23
CA GLN A 28 14.71 -10.04 4.65
C GLN A 28 13.66 -10.83 3.87
N LYS A 29 12.47 -10.27 3.65
CA LYS A 29 11.40 -10.90 2.88
C LYS A 29 11.81 -11.13 1.42
N ILE A 30 12.38 -10.12 0.77
CA ILE A 30 12.88 -10.25 -0.61
C ILE A 30 14.02 -11.28 -0.66
N SER A 31 14.97 -11.21 0.27
CA SER A 31 16.09 -12.15 0.36
C SER A 31 15.62 -13.60 0.50
N SER A 32 14.62 -13.86 1.35
CA SER A 32 13.99 -15.19 1.49
C SER A 32 13.38 -15.65 0.18
N ILE A 33 12.50 -14.85 -0.44
CA ILE A 33 11.83 -15.23 -1.69
C ILE A 33 12.85 -15.62 -2.78
N VAL A 34 13.94 -14.86 -2.90
CA VAL A 34 14.94 -15.17 -3.92
C VAL A 34 15.76 -16.39 -3.54
N LYS A 35 16.14 -16.58 -2.26
CA LYS A 35 16.81 -17.81 -1.81
C LYS A 35 15.95 -19.05 -2.09
N ASP A 36 14.65 -18.96 -1.81
CA ASP A 36 13.69 -20.03 -2.09
C ASP A 36 13.64 -20.32 -3.59
N CYS A 37 13.55 -19.28 -4.43
CA CYS A 37 13.58 -19.42 -5.89
C CYS A 37 14.89 -20.06 -6.39
N LEU A 38 16.05 -19.69 -5.86
CA LEU A 38 17.32 -20.32 -6.24
C LEU A 38 17.39 -21.79 -5.83
N ASN A 39 16.88 -22.13 -4.65
CA ASN A 39 16.79 -23.51 -4.19
C ASN A 39 15.86 -24.35 -5.08
N ASP A 40 14.68 -23.82 -5.43
CA ASP A 40 13.72 -24.48 -6.32
C ASP A 40 14.33 -24.83 -7.68
N HIS A 41 15.20 -23.96 -8.20
CA HIS A 41 15.89 -24.14 -9.48
C HIS A 41 17.27 -24.82 -9.34
N ARG A 42 17.61 -25.33 -8.14
CA ARG A 42 18.90 -25.96 -7.82
C ARG A 42 20.11 -25.12 -8.21
N ILE A 43 19.98 -23.80 -8.16
CA ILE A 43 21.06 -22.87 -8.46
C ILE A 43 21.99 -22.81 -7.23
N PRO A 44 23.27 -23.21 -7.34
CA PRO A 44 24.18 -23.19 -6.20
C PRO A 44 24.35 -21.79 -5.64
N LEU A 45 24.46 -21.66 -4.32
CA LEU A 45 24.72 -20.38 -3.62
C LEU A 45 26.05 -19.71 -4.06
N HIS A 46 26.97 -20.49 -4.62
CA HIS A 46 28.24 -20.00 -5.18
C HIS A 46 28.16 -19.61 -6.65
N ASN A 47 26.98 -19.60 -7.26
CA ASN A 47 26.81 -19.13 -8.63
C ASN A 47 27.07 -17.62 -8.71
N GLU A 48 28.20 -17.25 -9.32
CA GLU A 48 28.62 -15.86 -9.51
C GLU A 48 27.59 -15.03 -10.29
N GLY A 49 26.85 -15.64 -11.20
CA GLY A 49 25.73 -15.00 -11.90
C GLY A 49 24.61 -14.61 -10.96
N ALA A 50 24.22 -15.50 -10.04
CA ALA A 50 23.20 -15.21 -9.03
C ALA A 50 23.65 -14.10 -8.06
N LYS A 51 24.90 -14.14 -7.58
CA LYS A 51 25.48 -13.08 -6.74
C LYS A 51 25.45 -11.71 -7.43
N LYS A 52 25.82 -11.67 -8.72
CA LYS A 52 25.79 -10.42 -9.51
C LYS A 52 24.37 -9.88 -9.65
N SER A 53 23.39 -10.75 -9.94
CA SER A 53 21.97 -10.36 -10.00
C SER A 53 21.46 -9.80 -8.67
N PHE A 54 21.85 -10.39 -7.54
CA PHE A 54 21.51 -9.87 -6.21
C PHE A 54 22.11 -8.49 -5.93
N SER A 55 23.39 -8.30 -6.24
CA SER A 55 24.05 -7.00 -6.07
C SER A 55 23.37 -5.91 -6.89
N VAL A 56 22.91 -6.23 -8.11
CA VAL A 56 22.13 -5.31 -8.94
C VAL A 56 20.77 -4.98 -8.30
N LEU A 57 20.06 -5.99 -7.78
CA LEU A 57 18.79 -5.77 -7.09
C LEU A 57 18.95 -4.90 -5.84
N GLU A 58 19.99 -5.15 -5.05
CA GLU A 58 20.33 -4.35 -3.87
C GLU A 58 20.66 -2.90 -4.26
N SER A 59 21.43 -2.71 -5.33
CA SER A 59 21.72 -1.38 -5.88
C SER A 59 20.46 -0.64 -6.34
N ILE A 60 19.56 -1.31 -7.07
CA ILE A 60 18.27 -0.73 -7.50
C ILE A 60 17.44 -0.34 -6.28
N PHE A 61 17.36 -1.20 -5.27
CA PHE A 61 16.61 -0.93 -4.05
C PHE A 61 17.14 0.30 -3.32
N ASN A 62 18.47 0.38 -3.12
CA ASN A 62 19.13 1.52 -2.51
C ASN A 62 18.95 2.82 -3.33
N HIS A 63 18.98 2.72 -4.66
CA HIS A 63 18.74 3.84 -5.55
C HIS A 63 17.29 4.35 -5.45
N CYS A 64 16.31 3.46 -5.49
CA CYS A 64 14.90 3.82 -5.33
C CYS A 64 14.60 4.42 -3.94
N GLN A 65 15.36 4.06 -2.91
CA GLN A 65 15.22 4.64 -1.57
C GLN A 65 15.89 6.01 -1.42
N SER A 66 17.06 6.20 -2.03
CA SER A 66 17.78 7.49 -1.96
C SER A 66 17.06 8.60 -2.71
N GLN A 67 16.22 8.26 -3.69
CA GLN A 67 15.34 9.20 -4.35
C GLN A 67 14.17 9.59 -3.44
N LYS A 68 14.16 10.85 -3.00
CA LYS A 68 13.02 11.43 -2.29
C LYS A 68 11.78 11.36 -3.19
N VAL A 69 10.68 10.87 -2.62
CA VAL A 69 9.37 10.96 -3.27
C VAL A 69 9.08 12.43 -3.59
N PRO A 70 8.68 12.76 -4.83
CA PRO A 70 8.36 14.14 -5.20
C PRO A 70 7.40 14.79 -4.20
N GLU A 71 7.71 16.02 -3.78
CA GLU A 71 6.99 16.69 -2.70
C GLU A 71 5.48 16.78 -2.96
N LYS A 72 5.09 17.00 -4.23
CA LYS A 72 3.69 17.02 -4.66
C LYS A 72 2.96 15.70 -4.34
N LEU A 73 3.61 14.56 -4.56
CA LEU A 73 3.04 13.24 -4.25
C LEU A 73 2.99 13.01 -2.73
N GLN A 74 3.99 13.47 -1.99
CA GLN A 74 4.02 13.39 -0.54
C GLN A 74 2.89 14.19 0.10
N ARG A 75 2.68 15.45 -0.32
CA ARG A 75 1.60 16.32 0.15
C ARG A 75 0.23 15.69 -0.15
N ARG A 76 0.05 15.15 -1.36
CA ARG A 76 -1.18 14.43 -1.75
C ARG A 76 -1.45 13.23 -0.84
N ALA A 77 -0.45 12.38 -0.60
CA ALA A 77 -0.61 11.20 0.25
C ALA A 77 -0.96 11.56 1.71
N GLN A 78 -0.38 12.65 2.25
CA GLN A 78 -0.72 13.15 3.57
C GLN A 78 -2.17 13.66 3.64
N HIS A 79 -2.63 14.36 2.62
CA HIS A 79 -4.01 14.83 2.53
C HIS A 79 -5.01 13.67 2.47
N GLU A 80 -4.78 12.69 1.59
CA GLU A 80 -5.62 11.49 1.46
C GLU A 80 -5.66 10.69 2.76
N ASN A 81 -4.54 10.56 3.47
CA ASN A 81 -4.51 9.93 4.78
C ASN A 81 -5.37 10.67 5.82
N LYS A 82 -5.30 12.00 5.88
CA LYS A 82 -6.14 12.79 6.79
C LYS A 82 -7.63 12.51 6.56
N ILE A 83 -8.04 12.39 5.28
CA ILE A 83 -9.41 12.01 4.92
C ILE A 83 -9.75 10.62 5.46
N ILE A 84 -8.90 9.61 5.20
CA ILE A 84 -9.12 8.23 5.66
C ILE A 84 -9.25 8.17 7.18
N GLN A 85 -8.38 8.86 7.92
CA GLN A 85 -8.44 8.90 9.39
C GLN A 85 -9.69 9.61 9.90
N SER A 86 -10.16 10.64 9.19
CA SER A 86 -11.43 11.30 9.50
C SER A 86 -12.61 10.32 9.34
N ILE A 87 -12.66 9.61 8.22
CA ILE A 87 -13.70 8.60 7.95
C ILE A 87 -13.67 7.50 9.01
N LYS A 88 -12.49 6.94 9.31
CA LYS A 88 -12.34 5.92 10.36
C LYS A 88 -12.88 6.39 11.70
N ARG A 89 -12.48 7.59 12.15
CA ARG A 89 -12.95 8.17 13.42
C ARG A 89 -14.47 8.36 13.42
N LEU A 90 -15.04 8.84 12.31
CA LEU A 90 -16.47 9.02 12.15
C LEU A 90 -17.21 7.68 12.28
N THR A 91 -16.78 6.65 11.54
CA THR A 91 -17.41 5.32 11.57
C THR A 91 -17.23 4.60 12.91
N CYS A 92 -16.13 4.85 13.64
CA CYS A 92 -15.95 4.27 14.98
C CYS A 92 -16.85 4.91 16.04
N ARG A 93 -17.16 6.21 15.90
CA ARG A 93 -18.01 6.94 16.86
C ARG A 93 -19.50 6.87 16.52
N ARG A 94 -19.82 6.62 15.26
CA ARG A 94 -21.18 6.58 14.74
C ARG A 94 -21.41 5.29 13.98
N SER A 95 -21.89 4.29 14.70
CA SER A 95 -22.27 2.98 14.16
C SER A 95 -23.42 3.05 13.17
N ASP A 96 -24.19 4.15 13.19
CA ASP A 96 -25.27 4.41 12.23
C ASP A 96 -24.76 4.91 10.87
N ILE A 97 -23.49 5.35 10.76
CA ILE A 97 -22.87 5.77 9.51
C ILE A 97 -22.18 4.59 8.85
N VAL A 98 -22.46 4.39 7.55
CA VAL A 98 -21.82 3.36 6.74
C VAL A 98 -21.15 3.95 5.50
N VAL A 99 -20.08 3.29 5.06
CA VAL A 99 -19.38 3.59 3.81
C VAL A 99 -19.74 2.50 2.80
N ARG A 100 -20.37 2.88 1.69
CA ARG A 100 -20.78 1.92 0.65
C ARG A 100 -20.19 2.30 -0.70
N ARG A 101 -19.79 1.29 -1.47
CA ARG A 101 -19.38 1.47 -2.86
C ARG A 101 -20.60 1.78 -3.73
N THR A 102 -20.48 2.77 -4.61
CA THR A 102 -21.54 3.09 -5.58
C THR A 102 -21.33 2.32 -6.87
N ASP A 103 -22.43 1.97 -7.52
CA ASP A 103 -22.41 1.12 -8.72
C ASP A 103 -21.96 1.91 -9.96
N LYS A 104 -22.20 3.24 -9.94
CA LYS A 104 -22.02 4.09 -11.12
C LYS A 104 -20.62 4.70 -11.28
N LYS A 105 -19.75 4.71 -10.26
CA LYS A 105 -18.35 5.23 -10.34
C LYS A 105 -17.47 4.61 -9.26
N LYS A 106 -16.14 4.77 -9.33
CA LYS A 106 -15.19 4.51 -8.22
C LYS A 106 -15.34 5.53 -7.08
N VAL A 107 -16.57 5.79 -6.65
CA VAL A 107 -16.92 6.75 -5.60
C VAL A 107 -17.62 6.00 -4.48
N PHE A 108 -17.28 6.37 -3.25
CA PHE A 108 -17.91 5.84 -2.05
C PHE A 108 -18.95 6.83 -1.55
N TYR A 109 -20.10 6.34 -1.12
CA TYR A 109 -21.08 7.13 -0.38
C TYR A 109 -20.83 6.93 1.11
N ILE A 110 -20.94 8.02 1.87
CA ILE A 110 -20.86 8.03 3.34
C ILE A 110 -22.16 8.65 3.85
N GLY A 111 -22.94 7.91 4.62
CA GLY A 111 -24.21 8.40 5.17
C GLY A 111 -24.86 7.39 6.10
N LYS A 112 -26.08 7.66 6.57
CA LYS A 112 -26.75 6.81 7.57
C LYS A 112 -27.24 5.51 6.95
N ALA A 113 -27.12 4.41 7.69
CA ALA A 113 -27.67 3.10 7.32
C ALA A 113 -29.19 3.16 7.06
N ALA A 114 -29.92 3.98 7.80
CA ALA A 114 -31.36 4.17 7.61
C ALA A 114 -31.71 4.76 6.24
N ASP A 115 -30.91 5.71 5.74
CA ASP A 115 -31.12 6.31 4.41
C ASP A 115 -30.97 5.27 3.30
N PHE A 116 -30.10 4.28 3.51
CA PHE A 116 -29.95 3.15 2.59
C PHE A 116 -31.11 2.17 2.65
N LYS A 117 -31.60 1.83 3.86
CA LYS A 117 -32.76 0.95 4.00
C LYS A 117 -33.97 1.56 3.29
N ARG A 118 -34.25 2.83 3.56
CA ARG A 118 -35.33 3.58 2.91
C ARG A 118 -35.20 3.58 1.39
N LYS A 119 -34.01 3.91 0.87
CA LYS A 119 -33.77 3.85 -0.58
C LYS A 119 -33.91 2.46 -1.18
N ALA A 120 -33.62 1.39 -0.43
CA ALA A 120 -33.78 0.03 -0.92
C ALA A 120 -35.25 -0.42 -0.88
N GLU A 121 -36.07 0.16 0.00
CA GLU A 121 -37.52 -0.03 0.03
C GLU A 121 -38.23 0.71 -1.12
N ASP A 122 -37.63 1.79 -1.64
CA ASP A 122 -38.15 2.56 -2.78
C ASP A 122 -37.93 1.89 -4.16
N TYR A 123 -37.15 0.81 -4.25
CA TYR A 123 -36.86 0.04 -5.49
C TYR A 123 -37.43 -1.37 -5.44
#